data_AF-A0A1Q9WI66-F1
#
_entry.id   AF-A0A1Q9WI66-F1
#
_cell.length_a   1.000
_cell.length_b   1.000
_cell.length_c   1.000
_cell.angle_alpha   90.00
_cell.angle_beta   90.00
_cell.angle_gamma   90.00
#
_symmetry.space_group_name_H-M   'P 1'
#
loop_
_entity.id
_entity.type
_entity.pdbx_description
1 polymer ?
#
loop_
_entity_poly.entity_id
_entity_poly.type
_entity_poly.pdbx_seq_one_letter_code
_entity_poly.pdbx_strand_id
1 'polypeptide(L)'
;MRRISAVALPLTLAAVFALSACAASSNNGQQMERTVTAPAAKTTSNPVRHELEPLTKRFPALGSPVAASWVSGDMGDPEVPGPSLYWIDSIVELTPSVAEDLKTRYRPIPTTNRPGVWESLHDSLPQGGFLASDQLDAAFTSSKIKSKAFLAEDAPIIVITATGE
;
A
#
# COMPACT_ATOMS: atom_id res chain seq x y z
N MET A 1 -56.77 -32.17 17.38
CA MET A 1 -57.39 -33.35 18.06
C MET A 1 -56.81 -34.63 17.46
N ARG A 2 -56.64 -35.67 18.30
CA ARG A 2 -56.05 -37.03 18.09
C ARG A 2 -54.51 -37.08 18.01
N ARG A 3 -53.74 -37.56 19.01
CA ARG A 3 -53.69 -38.74 19.93
C ARG A 3 -52.89 -39.94 19.34
N ILE A 4 -51.63 -40.17 19.75
CA ILE A 4 -51.04 -41.07 20.81
C ILE A 4 -50.40 -42.34 20.19
N SER A 5 -49.20 -42.69 20.70
CA SER A 5 -48.57 -44.04 20.89
C SER A 5 -47.34 -44.28 20.02
N ALA A 6 -46.08 -44.28 20.52
CA ALA A 6 -45.37 -45.08 21.55
C ALA A 6 -44.73 -46.38 21.00
N VAL A 7 -43.65 -46.83 21.67
CA VAL A 7 -42.91 -48.13 21.57
C VAL A 7 -41.71 -48.08 20.59
N ALA A 8 -40.46 -48.51 20.88
CA ALA A 8 -39.77 -49.07 22.05
C ALA A 8 -38.23 -48.90 21.88
N LEU A 9 -37.53 -48.90 23.02
CA LEU A 9 -36.07 -49.04 23.19
C LEU A 9 -35.63 -50.51 22.94
N PRO A 10 -34.37 -50.76 22.53
CA PRO A 10 -33.35 -51.22 23.49
C PRO A 10 -31.97 -50.59 23.21
N LEU A 11 -31.22 -50.05 24.19
CA LEU A 11 -30.41 -50.71 25.23
C LEU A 11 -29.50 -51.85 24.71
N THR A 12 -28.28 -51.50 24.29
CA THR A 12 -27.14 -52.43 24.23
C THR A 12 -25.95 -51.85 24.99
N LEU A 13 -25.46 -52.67 25.91
CA LEU A 13 -24.45 -52.39 26.93
C LEU A 13 -23.10 -53.00 26.51
N ALA A 14 -22.03 -52.30 26.88
CA ALA A 14 -20.66 -52.79 27.13
C ALA A 14 -19.77 -53.21 25.94
N ALA A 15 -18.59 -52.58 25.85
CA ALA A 15 -17.34 -53.19 26.32
C ALA A 15 -16.18 -52.17 26.29
N VAL A 16 -15.49 -52.05 27.43
CA VAL A 16 -14.25 -51.30 27.61
C VAL A 16 -13.09 -52.19 27.16
N PHE A 17 -12.17 -51.65 26.34
CA PHE A 17 -10.81 -52.16 26.22
C PHE A 17 -9.82 -51.00 26.35
N ALA A 18 -8.90 -51.14 27.28
CA ALA A 18 -7.78 -50.23 27.53
C ALA A 18 -6.46 -50.88 27.09
N LEU A 19 -5.47 -50.00 26.83
CA LEU A 19 -4.02 -50.19 26.63
C LEU A 19 -3.55 -50.67 25.23
N SER A 20 -2.78 -49.84 24.50
CA SER A 20 -1.31 -49.73 24.67
C SER A 20 -0.63 -48.97 23.50
N ALA A 21 0.21 -47.99 23.88
CA ALA A 21 1.47 -47.47 23.32
C ALA A 21 1.88 -47.56 21.82
N CYS A 22 2.36 -46.38 21.35
CA CYS A 22 3.59 -46.09 20.58
C CYS A 22 3.59 -45.92 19.03
N ALA A 23 4.19 -44.78 18.66
CA ALA A 23 5.08 -44.47 17.53
C ALA A 23 4.50 -43.74 16.30
N ALA A 24 5.26 -42.70 15.94
CA ALA A 24 5.06 -41.71 14.90
C ALA A 24 4.98 -42.25 13.46
N SER A 25 4.18 -41.60 12.61
CA SER A 25 4.63 -41.11 11.29
C SER A 25 3.54 -40.33 10.54
N SER A 26 3.87 -39.07 10.22
CA SER A 26 3.71 -38.35 8.96
C SER A 26 2.56 -38.67 7.98
N ASN A 27 1.70 -37.69 7.71
CA ASN A 27 1.54 -36.97 6.41
C ASN A 27 0.17 -36.25 6.43
N ASN A 28 0.08 -34.92 6.50
CA ASN A 28 0.37 -33.91 5.46
C ASN A 28 -0.78 -33.73 4.45
N GLY A 29 -1.17 -32.46 4.28
CA GLY A 29 -1.99 -31.95 3.19
C GLY A 29 -3.47 -31.81 3.55
N GLN A 30 -4.11 -30.65 3.56
CA GLN A 30 -3.75 -29.37 2.94
C GLN A 30 -4.43 -28.24 3.73
N GLN A 31 -3.65 -27.55 4.56
CA GLN A 31 -3.95 -26.17 4.88
C GLN A 31 -3.49 -25.37 3.67
N MET A 32 -4.42 -24.93 2.83
CA MET A 32 -4.15 -23.82 1.92
C MET A 32 -3.89 -22.61 2.81
N GLU A 33 -2.65 -22.47 3.25
CA GLU A 33 -2.10 -21.19 3.64
C GLU A 33 -2.12 -20.37 2.35
N ARG A 34 -3.21 -19.63 2.15
CA ARG A 34 -3.25 -18.55 1.17
C ARG A 34 -2.24 -17.55 1.70
N THR A 35 -0.97 -17.69 1.28
CA THR A 35 0.06 -16.69 1.51
C THR A 35 -0.47 -15.41 0.90
N VAL A 36 -1.07 -14.58 1.73
CA VAL A 36 -1.31 -13.18 1.40
C VAL A 36 0.09 -12.62 1.34
N THR A 37 0.68 -12.58 0.13
CA THR A 37 1.91 -11.86 -0.11
C THR A 37 1.62 -10.42 0.26
N ALA A 38 2.00 -10.03 1.48
CA ALA A 38 1.94 -8.64 1.90
C ALA A 38 2.78 -7.84 0.88
N PRO A 39 2.29 -6.68 0.41
CA PRO A 39 3.10 -5.84 -0.46
C PRO A 39 4.43 -5.53 0.24
N ALA A 40 5.53 -5.56 -0.54
CA ALA A 40 6.85 -5.30 -0.02
C ALA A 40 6.85 -3.97 0.77
N ALA A 41 7.33 -3.98 2.01
CA ALA A 41 7.41 -2.77 2.82
C ALA A 41 8.63 -1.93 2.39
N LYS A 42 8.56 -0.60 2.61
CA LYS A 42 9.72 0.29 2.51
C LYS A 42 10.68 -0.06 3.66
N THR A 43 11.92 -0.47 3.36
CA THR A 43 12.84 -1.00 4.37
C THR A 43 14.10 -0.15 4.55
N THR A 44 14.51 0.57 3.51
CA THR A 44 15.66 1.48 3.54
C THR A 44 15.26 2.85 3.04
N SER A 45 15.99 3.87 3.47
CA SER A 45 15.82 5.24 3.03
C SER A 45 17.18 5.91 2.85
N ASN A 46 17.33 6.64 1.77
CA ASN A 46 18.40 7.61 1.62
C ASN A 46 18.10 8.89 2.43
N PRO A 47 19.08 9.79 2.65
CA PRO A 47 18.82 11.10 3.22
C PRO A 47 17.81 11.91 2.40
N VAL A 48 17.12 12.85 3.06
CA VAL A 48 16.24 13.81 2.38
C VAL A 48 17.05 14.62 1.36
N ARG A 49 16.49 14.72 0.17
CA ARG A 49 17.04 15.39 -1.01
C ARG A 49 16.14 16.53 -1.45
N HIS A 50 16.75 17.50 -2.11
CA HIS A 50 16.06 18.73 -2.56
C HIS A 50 16.28 19.05 -4.04
N GLU A 51 17.01 18.21 -4.77
CA GLU A 51 17.27 18.45 -6.18
C GLU A 51 15.98 18.26 -7.01
N LEU A 52 15.72 19.19 -7.92
CA LEU A 52 14.51 19.18 -8.76
C LEU A 52 14.66 18.28 -9.99
N GLU A 53 15.84 18.27 -10.60
CA GLU A 53 16.08 17.60 -11.89
C GLU A 53 15.73 16.10 -11.87
N PRO A 54 16.06 15.31 -10.83
CA PRO A 54 15.68 13.90 -10.79
C PRO A 54 14.15 13.71 -10.78
N LEU A 55 13.43 14.57 -10.05
CA LEU A 55 11.97 14.51 -9.97
C LEU A 55 11.31 14.93 -11.28
N THR A 56 11.72 16.05 -11.90
CA THR A 56 11.06 16.55 -13.13
C THR A 56 11.33 15.65 -14.34
N LYS A 57 12.50 15.00 -14.40
CA LYS A 57 12.77 13.95 -15.40
C LYS A 57 11.83 12.76 -15.26
N ARG A 58 11.50 12.40 -14.02
CA ARG A 58 10.71 11.22 -13.69
C ARG A 58 9.20 11.48 -13.74
N PHE A 59 8.81 12.70 -13.38
CA PHE A 59 7.44 13.17 -13.34
C PHE A 59 7.30 14.46 -14.17
N PRO A 60 7.25 14.36 -15.51
CA PRO A 60 7.21 15.54 -16.38
C PRO A 60 5.99 16.45 -16.14
N ALA A 61 4.91 15.92 -15.58
CA ALA A 61 3.72 16.68 -15.19
C ALA A 61 3.99 17.74 -14.10
N LEU A 62 5.14 17.68 -13.41
CA LEU A 62 5.58 18.72 -12.47
C LEU A 62 5.98 20.03 -13.15
N GLY A 63 6.29 20.01 -14.45
CA GLY A 63 6.83 21.17 -15.16
C GLY A 63 8.13 21.67 -14.53
N SER A 64 8.15 22.95 -14.13
CA SER A 64 9.29 23.61 -13.48
C SER A 64 8.90 24.02 -12.05
N PRO A 65 8.96 23.10 -11.08
CA PRO A 65 8.58 23.36 -9.69
C PRO A 65 9.51 24.39 -9.02
N VAL A 66 9.02 25.01 -7.95
CA VAL A 66 9.74 26.01 -7.14
C VAL A 66 10.73 25.32 -6.22
N ALA A 67 10.29 24.26 -5.53
CA ALA A 67 11.09 23.53 -4.55
C ALA A 67 10.60 22.08 -4.45
N ALA A 68 11.44 21.20 -3.89
CA ALA A 68 11.03 19.84 -3.54
C ALA A 68 11.78 19.34 -2.30
N SER A 69 11.16 18.41 -1.60
CA SER A 69 11.80 17.54 -0.63
C SER A 69 11.40 16.12 -0.94
N TRP A 70 12.37 15.23 -1.14
CA TRP A 70 12.10 13.85 -1.53
C TRP A 70 13.08 12.87 -0.94
N VAL A 71 12.62 11.63 -0.83
CA VAL A 71 13.34 10.51 -0.26
C VAL A 71 13.07 9.30 -1.14
N SER A 72 14.09 8.47 -1.32
CA SER A 72 13.96 7.21 -2.04
C SER A 72 14.70 6.11 -1.31
N GLY A 73 14.35 4.87 -1.63
CA GLY A 73 15.03 3.70 -1.10
C GLY A 73 14.53 2.44 -1.77
N ASP A 74 14.83 1.31 -1.15
CA ASP A 74 14.45 -0.01 -1.62
C ASP A 74 13.27 -0.54 -0.79
N MET A 75 12.47 -1.39 -1.42
CA MET A 75 11.39 -2.16 -0.77
C MET A 75 11.77 -3.63 -0.77
N GLY A 76 11.27 -4.33 0.25
CA GLY A 76 11.47 -5.77 0.39
C GLY A 76 12.48 -6.13 1.47
N ASP A 77 12.51 -7.43 1.77
CA ASP A 77 13.40 -8.00 2.77
C ASP A 77 14.79 -8.25 2.14
N PRO A 78 15.86 -7.61 2.63
CA PRO A 78 17.21 -7.81 2.09
C PRO A 78 17.71 -9.25 2.26
N GLU A 79 17.12 -10.05 3.16
CA GLU A 79 17.49 -11.45 3.38
C GLU A 79 16.81 -12.41 2.39
N VAL A 80 15.80 -11.95 1.64
CA VAL A 80 15.06 -12.75 0.67
C VAL A 80 15.50 -12.40 -0.77
N PRO A 81 16.11 -13.33 -1.52
CA PRO A 81 16.51 -13.08 -2.90
C PRO A 81 15.29 -12.81 -3.80
N GLY A 82 15.27 -11.65 -4.45
CA GLY A 82 14.22 -11.24 -5.36
C GLY A 82 14.55 -9.92 -6.06
N PRO A 83 13.79 -9.52 -7.09
CA PRO A 83 13.95 -8.20 -7.69
C PRO A 83 13.72 -7.12 -6.64
N SER A 84 14.68 -6.20 -6.50
CA SER A 84 14.55 -5.04 -5.63
C SER A 84 13.58 -4.06 -6.26
N LEU A 85 12.43 -3.86 -5.61
CA LEU A 85 11.59 -2.71 -5.92
C LEU A 85 12.22 -1.49 -5.28
N TYR A 86 12.13 -0.35 -5.96
CA TYR A 86 12.53 0.91 -5.37
C TYR A 86 11.33 1.83 -5.23
N TRP A 87 11.41 2.74 -4.28
CA TRP A 87 10.36 3.70 -3.99
C TRP A 87 10.91 5.11 -3.95
N ILE A 88 10.03 6.09 -4.19
CA ILE A 88 10.30 7.50 -4.01
C ILE A 88 9.05 8.18 -3.45
N ASP A 89 9.23 8.93 -2.38
CA ASP A 89 8.21 9.84 -1.86
C ASP A 89 8.72 11.27 -2.02
N SER A 90 7.82 12.17 -2.40
CA SER A 90 8.18 13.55 -2.66
C SER A 90 7.06 14.50 -2.25
N ILE A 91 7.47 15.66 -1.75
CA ILE A 91 6.63 16.83 -1.51
C ILE A 91 7.20 17.93 -2.39
N VAL A 92 6.41 18.39 -3.35
CA VAL A 92 6.87 19.30 -4.41
C VAL A 92 6.02 20.56 -4.38
N GLU A 93 6.69 21.71 -4.25
CA GLU A 93 6.07 23.01 -4.43
C GLU A 93 6.05 23.34 -5.92
N LEU A 94 4.83 23.39 -6.47
CA LEU A 94 4.56 23.71 -7.85
C LEU A 94 4.52 25.22 -8.05
N THR A 95 4.65 25.66 -9.31
CA THR A 95 4.16 26.99 -9.64
C THR A 95 2.63 27.03 -9.50
N PRO A 96 2.03 28.17 -9.10
CA PRO A 96 0.58 28.28 -8.98
C PRO A 96 -0.17 27.90 -10.27
N SER A 97 0.38 28.25 -11.43
CA SER A 97 -0.23 27.90 -12.73
C SER A 97 -0.30 26.39 -12.95
N VAL A 98 0.77 25.64 -12.63
CA VAL A 98 0.77 24.18 -12.78
C VAL A 98 -0.20 23.54 -11.79
N ALA A 99 -0.25 24.02 -10.55
CA ALA A 99 -1.21 23.50 -9.57
C ALA A 99 -2.66 23.67 -10.03
N GLU A 100 -3.03 24.85 -10.55
CA GLU A 100 -4.37 25.11 -11.07
C GLU A 100 -4.67 24.34 -12.36
N ASP A 101 -3.68 24.15 -13.24
CA ASP A 101 -3.81 23.30 -14.43
C ASP A 101 -4.10 21.84 -14.05
N LEU A 102 -3.40 21.29 -13.05
CA LEU A 102 -3.64 19.94 -12.57
C LEU A 102 -5.04 19.79 -11.96
N LYS A 103 -5.49 20.76 -11.14
CA LYS A 103 -6.85 20.79 -10.58
C LYS A 103 -7.91 20.83 -11.68
N THR A 104 -7.73 21.72 -12.66
CA THR A 104 -8.68 21.92 -13.77
C THR A 104 -8.78 20.68 -14.66
N ARG A 105 -7.62 20.10 -15.01
CA ARG A 105 -7.51 18.99 -15.95
C ARG A 105 -7.99 17.67 -15.36
N TYR A 106 -7.57 17.35 -14.13
CA TYR A 106 -7.81 16.04 -13.52
C TYR A 106 -8.97 16.02 -12.53
N ARG A 107 -9.55 17.20 -12.22
CA ARG A 107 -10.73 17.37 -11.36
C ARG A 107 -10.64 16.52 -10.07
N PRO A 108 -9.50 16.52 -9.34
CA PRO A 108 -9.37 15.73 -8.14
C PRO A 108 -10.34 16.23 -7.07
N ILE A 109 -10.85 15.31 -6.25
CA ILE A 109 -11.86 15.62 -5.22
C ILE A 109 -11.25 15.50 -3.82
N PRO A 110 -11.81 16.20 -2.81
CA PRO A 110 -11.38 16.06 -1.43
C PRO A 110 -11.38 14.60 -0.98
N THR A 111 -10.31 14.20 -0.29
CA THR A 111 -10.13 12.85 0.22
C THR A 111 -9.73 12.85 1.69
N THR A 112 -10.14 11.80 2.41
CA THR A 112 -9.67 11.50 3.76
C THR A 112 -8.37 10.67 3.75
N ASN A 113 -7.96 10.16 2.59
CA ASN A 113 -6.71 9.42 2.45
C ASN A 113 -5.53 10.39 2.60
N ARG A 114 -4.56 10.03 3.45
CA ARG A 114 -3.31 10.79 3.60
C ARG A 114 -2.20 10.19 2.74
N PRO A 115 -1.26 11.01 2.23
CA PRO A 115 -0.08 10.51 1.54
C PRO A 115 0.78 9.63 2.46
N GLY A 116 1.08 8.41 2.04
CA GLY A 116 1.92 7.46 2.78
C GLY A 116 3.42 7.71 2.58
N VAL A 117 3.91 8.90 2.92
CA VAL A 117 5.32 9.28 2.77
C VAL A 117 6.19 8.70 3.90
N TRP A 118 7.48 8.55 3.63
CA TRP A 118 8.49 8.15 4.61
C TRP A 118 8.55 9.13 5.79
N GLU A 119 8.89 8.61 6.97
CA GLU A 119 8.84 9.32 8.25
C GLU A 119 9.59 10.66 8.25
N SER A 120 10.74 10.74 7.58
CA SER A 120 11.53 11.97 7.51
C SER A 120 10.87 13.09 6.70
N LEU A 121 9.75 12.84 6.01
CA LEU A 121 8.97 13.85 5.29
C LEU A 121 7.67 14.22 6.01
N HIS A 122 7.32 13.58 7.13
CA HIS A 122 6.03 13.81 7.82
C HIS A 122 5.86 15.26 8.24
N ASP A 123 6.89 15.86 8.82
CA ASP A 123 6.85 17.25 9.31
C ASP A 123 6.79 18.29 8.18
N SER A 124 7.13 17.88 6.96
CA SER A 124 7.11 18.74 5.76
C SER A 124 5.78 18.66 5.00
N LEU A 125 4.84 17.80 5.42
CA LEU A 125 3.55 17.69 4.75
C LEU A 125 2.75 18.99 4.91
N PRO A 126 2.06 19.44 3.84
CA PRO A 126 1.19 20.60 3.94
C PRO A 126 0.08 20.33 4.95
N GLN A 127 -0.23 21.34 5.75
CA GLN A 127 -1.37 21.32 6.64
C GLN A 127 -2.67 21.40 5.82
N GLY A 128 -3.74 20.77 6.31
CA GLY A 128 -5.06 20.82 5.67
C GLY A 128 -5.47 19.55 4.92
N GLY A 129 -6.40 19.72 3.99
CA GLY A 129 -6.98 18.66 3.17
C GLY A 129 -6.16 18.34 1.92
N PHE A 130 -6.46 17.19 1.31
CA PHE A 130 -5.86 16.74 0.07
C PHE A 130 -6.94 16.43 -0.96
N LEU A 131 -6.62 16.72 -2.21
CA LEU A 131 -7.38 16.32 -3.39
C LEU A 131 -6.70 15.12 -4.05
N ALA A 132 -7.48 14.12 -4.43
CA ALA A 132 -7.00 12.95 -5.17
C ALA A 132 -7.99 12.51 -6.26
N SER A 133 -7.47 11.87 -7.31
CA SER A 133 -8.27 11.14 -8.30
C SER A 133 -7.40 10.11 -9.03
N ASP A 134 -8.03 9.07 -9.57
CA ASP A 134 -7.32 8.08 -10.38
C ASP A 134 -6.70 8.70 -11.65
N GLN A 135 -7.31 9.76 -12.19
CA GLN A 135 -6.76 10.48 -13.34
C GLN A 135 -5.50 11.27 -12.97
N LEU A 136 -5.46 11.84 -11.76
CA LEU A 136 -4.25 12.49 -11.24
C LEU A 136 -3.15 11.45 -11.01
N ASP A 137 -3.45 10.31 -10.38
CA ASP A 137 -2.50 9.20 -10.21
C ASP A 137 -1.92 8.72 -11.55
N ALA A 138 -2.78 8.59 -12.56
CA ALA A 138 -2.39 8.18 -13.91
C ALA A 138 -1.43 9.19 -14.57
N ALA A 139 -1.58 10.49 -14.29
CA ALA A 139 -0.70 11.54 -14.82
C ALA A 139 0.74 11.44 -14.31
N PHE A 140 0.93 10.84 -13.13
CA PHE A 140 2.24 10.62 -12.49
C PHE A 140 2.73 9.17 -12.61
N THR A 141 1.94 8.31 -13.25
CA THR A 141 2.27 6.90 -13.49
C THR A 141 2.89 6.75 -14.88
N SER A 142 3.88 5.87 -15.01
CA SER A 142 4.47 5.49 -16.29
C SER A 142 4.54 3.97 -16.42
N SER A 143 5.14 3.47 -17.52
CA SER A 143 5.36 2.03 -17.70
C SER A 143 6.31 1.43 -16.65
N LYS A 144 7.22 2.24 -16.07
CA LYS A 144 8.23 1.79 -15.11
C LYS A 144 7.91 2.13 -13.65
N ILE A 145 6.85 2.92 -13.43
CA ILE A 145 6.59 3.55 -12.13
C ILE A 145 5.09 3.62 -11.90
N LYS A 146 4.63 3.13 -10.76
CA LYS A 146 3.26 3.32 -10.27
C LYS A 146 3.27 4.39 -9.20
N SER A 147 2.37 5.35 -9.31
CA SER A 147 2.34 6.53 -8.44
C SER A 147 0.96 6.77 -7.86
N LYS A 148 0.93 7.32 -6.65
CA LYS A 148 -0.21 8.02 -6.06
C LYS A 148 0.14 9.49 -5.92
N ALA A 149 -0.79 10.37 -6.26
CA ALA A 149 -0.60 11.80 -6.26
C ALA A 149 -1.72 12.50 -5.49
N PHE A 150 -1.32 13.39 -4.58
CA PHE A 150 -2.22 14.14 -3.72
C PHE A 150 -1.90 15.63 -3.85
N LEU A 151 -2.84 16.43 -4.30
CA LEU A 151 -2.70 17.88 -4.32
C LEU A 151 -3.18 18.46 -2.99
N ALA A 152 -2.43 19.37 -2.40
CA ALA A 152 -2.92 20.13 -1.26
C ALA A 152 -4.11 21.00 -1.68
N GLU A 153 -5.15 21.09 -0.85
CA GLU A 153 -6.33 21.90 -1.14
C GLU A 153 -5.98 23.40 -1.21
N ASP A 154 -5.21 23.87 -0.22
CA ASP A 154 -4.99 25.30 0.05
C ASP A 154 -3.58 25.79 -0.32
N ALA A 155 -2.75 24.94 -0.95
CA ALA A 155 -1.38 25.27 -1.31
C ALA A 155 -1.00 24.69 -2.68
N PRO A 156 -0.06 25.31 -3.43
CA PRO A 156 0.44 24.77 -4.68
C PRO A 156 1.44 23.63 -4.44
N ILE A 157 1.06 22.65 -3.61
CA ILE A 157 1.91 21.53 -3.22
C ILE A 157 1.28 20.25 -3.74
N ILE A 158 2.11 19.40 -4.34
CA ILE A 158 1.73 18.02 -4.67
C ILE A 158 2.63 17.05 -3.90
N VAL A 159 2.02 16.02 -3.33
CA VAL A 159 2.71 14.90 -2.71
C VAL A 159 2.57 13.69 -3.61
N ILE A 160 3.71 13.09 -3.98
CA ILE A 160 3.75 11.92 -4.86
C ILE A 160 4.46 10.79 -4.13
N THR A 161 3.81 9.64 -4.00
CA THR A 161 4.42 8.39 -3.55
C THR A 161 4.46 7.42 -4.72
N ALA A 162 5.62 6.87 -5.04
CA ALA A 162 5.78 6.04 -6.21
C ALA A 162 6.68 4.84 -5.96
N THR A 163 6.38 3.74 -6.65
CA THR A 163 7.15 2.49 -6.63
C THR A 163 7.48 2.09 -8.06
N GLY A 164 8.68 1.56 -8.29
CA GLY A 164 9.10 1.03 -9.59
C GLY A 164 10.02 -0.18 -9.47
N GLU A 165 10.31 -0.76 -10.63
CA GLU A 165 11.25 -1.87 -10.85
C GLU A 165 12.49 -1.39 -11.63
#